data_AF-A0A6I6DJ51-F1
#
_entry.id   AF-A0A6I6DJ51-F1
#
_cell.length_a   1.000
_cell.length_b   1.000
_cell.length_c   1.000
_cell.angle_alpha   90.00
_cell.angle_beta   90.00
_cell.angle_gamma   90.00
#
_symmetry.space_group_name_H-M   'P 1'
#
loop_
_entity.id
_entity.type
_entity.pdbx_description
1 polymer ?
#
loop_
_entity_poly.entity_id
_entity_poly.type
_entity_poly.pdbx_seq_one_letter_code
_entity_poly.pdbx_strand_id
1 'polypeptide(L)'
;MAHESNEYQTATFAGGCFWCMVEPFKKLEGVIDVISGYTGGHVKNPDYEDVTTGYSGHYESVQVIYDPAKINYSDLLDVFWRQIDPTDEFGQFGDRGDQYRTAIFYHDEEQREVAKKSKNRLEELNLFNYPIATEIIAAQPFYKAEEHHQNYYAKNSGHYEFYKKGSGREDFINKAWGNIDEKLEELNEHRFLVTQKNETEKPYKYWDN
;
A
#
# COMPACT_ATOMS: atom_id res chain seq x y z
N MET A 1 -3.20 -38.21 -11.16
CA MET A 1 -3.35 -37.20 -10.11
C MET A 1 -2.63 -35.97 -10.62
N ALA A 2 -3.37 -34.92 -10.99
CA ALA A 2 -2.77 -33.67 -11.41
C ALA A 2 -2.16 -33.03 -10.16
N HIS A 3 -0.84 -32.89 -10.13
CA HIS A 3 -0.20 -31.95 -9.23
C HIS A 3 -0.49 -30.56 -9.81
N GLU A 4 -1.52 -29.88 -9.33
CA GLU A 4 -1.57 -28.42 -9.45
C GLU A 4 -0.43 -27.90 -8.57
N SER A 5 0.70 -27.58 -9.20
CA SER A 5 1.70 -26.73 -8.59
C SER A 5 1.04 -25.35 -8.42
N ASN A 6 0.53 -25.06 -7.23
CA ASN A 6 0.12 -23.69 -6.92
C ASN A 6 1.40 -22.86 -6.86
N GLU A 7 1.75 -22.22 -7.97
CA GLU A 7 2.91 -21.34 -8.01
C GLU A 7 2.62 -20.11 -7.14
N TYR A 8 3.56 -19.75 -6.28
CA TYR A 8 3.46 -18.53 -5.50
C TYR A 8 3.41 -17.31 -6.42
N GLN A 9 2.60 -16.33 -6.04
CA GLN A 9 2.44 -15.08 -6.76
C GLN A 9 3.23 -13.95 -6.09
N THR A 10 3.52 -12.91 -6.87
CA THR A 10 4.26 -11.73 -6.39
C THR A 10 3.37 -10.50 -6.43
N ALA A 11 3.36 -9.74 -5.33
CA ALA A 11 2.81 -8.39 -5.26
C ALA A 11 3.94 -7.39 -4.98
N THR A 12 3.85 -6.16 -5.51
CA THR A 12 4.87 -5.14 -5.28
C THR A 12 4.24 -3.80 -4.90
N PHE A 13 4.71 -3.24 -3.80
CA PHE A 13 4.14 -2.03 -3.20
C PHE A 13 5.25 -1.05 -2.80
N ALA A 14 5.08 0.22 -3.16
CA ALA A 14 5.81 1.33 -2.59
C ALA A 14 4.92 2.08 -1.60
N GLY A 15 5.40 2.26 -0.37
CA GLY A 15 4.59 2.77 0.74
C GLY A 15 5.38 3.66 1.68
N GLY A 16 6.35 4.42 1.16
CA GLY A 16 7.35 5.13 1.97
C GLY A 16 8.48 4.20 2.43
N CYS A 17 9.11 4.53 3.56
CA CYS A 17 10.21 3.71 4.09
C CYS A 17 9.85 2.22 4.14
N PHE A 18 10.58 1.41 3.37
CA PHE A 18 10.23 0.00 3.21
C PHE A 18 10.39 -0.80 4.52
N TRP A 19 11.20 -0.33 5.49
CA TRP A 19 11.31 -0.98 6.82
C TRP A 19 9.97 -1.08 7.52
N CYS A 20 9.13 -0.06 7.37
CA CYS A 20 7.79 -0.01 7.97
C CYS A 20 6.79 -0.90 7.23
N MET A 21 7.03 -1.19 5.96
CA MET A 21 6.13 -1.99 5.13
C MET A 21 6.35 -3.49 5.27
N VAL A 22 7.53 -3.95 5.69
CA VAL A 22 7.84 -5.41 5.78
C VAL A 22 7.03 -6.10 6.88
N GLU A 23 7.05 -5.56 8.11
CA GLU A 23 6.45 -6.22 9.28
C GLU A 23 4.94 -6.51 9.11
N PRO A 24 4.10 -5.57 8.61
CA PRO A 24 2.67 -5.82 8.41
C PRO A 24 2.36 -7.02 7.52
N PHE A 25 3.10 -7.20 6.42
CA PHE A 25 2.88 -8.33 5.51
C PHE A 25 3.41 -9.65 6.07
N LYS A 26 4.55 -9.65 6.77
CA LYS A 26 5.14 -10.89 7.32
C LYS A 26 4.29 -11.59 8.37
N LYS A 27 3.31 -10.90 8.96
CA LYS A 27 2.39 -11.46 9.96
C LYS A 27 1.19 -12.19 9.34
N LEU A 28 0.99 -12.09 8.03
CA LEU A 28 -0.16 -12.67 7.34
C LEU A 28 0.06 -14.15 7.03
N GLU A 29 -0.92 -14.98 7.37
CA GLU A 29 -0.95 -16.37 6.91
C GLU A 29 -1.06 -16.40 5.38
N GLY A 30 -0.22 -17.20 4.72
CA GLY A 30 -0.16 -17.28 3.25
C GLY A 30 0.93 -16.40 2.62
N VAL A 31 1.51 -15.45 3.34
CA VAL A 31 2.72 -14.75 2.89
C VAL A 31 3.94 -15.63 3.14
N ILE A 32 4.73 -15.85 2.09
CA ILE A 32 5.93 -16.71 2.08
C ILE A 32 7.18 -15.91 2.40
N ASP A 33 7.35 -14.75 1.75
CA ASP A 33 8.44 -13.83 2.05
C ASP A 33 8.07 -12.39 1.69
N VAL A 34 8.80 -11.44 2.28
CA VAL A 34 8.70 -10.02 2.01
C VAL A 34 10.11 -9.45 1.88
N ILE A 35 10.42 -8.97 0.69
CA ILE A 35 11.76 -8.54 0.29
C ILE A 35 11.75 -7.03 0.10
N SER A 36 12.66 -6.32 0.80
CA SER A 36 12.88 -4.89 0.59
C SER A 36 13.69 -4.64 -0.68
N GLY A 37 13.37 -3.59 -1.43
CA GLY A 37 14.10 -3.24 -2.65
C GLY A 37 13.62 -1.97 -3.32
N TYR A 38 14.05 -1.81 -4.56
CA TYR A 38 13.89 -0.60 -5.37
C TYR A 38 13.27 -0.95 -6.71
N THR A 39 12.26 -0.21 -7.16
CA THR A 39 11.67 -0.37 -8.50
C THR A 39 11.13 0.95 -9.04
N GLY A 40 10.72 0.98 -10.31
CA GLY A 40 10.11 2.15 -10.97
C GLY A 40 11.08 3.24 -11.45
N GLY A 41 12.36 3.15 -11.11
CA GLY A 41 13.38 4.11 -11.54
C GLY A 41 14.09 3.75 -12.84
N HIS A 42 15.04 4.61 -13.23
CA HIS A 42 15.70 4.53 -14.54
C HIS A 42 17.17 4.05 -14.47
N VAL A 43 17.79 4.09 -13.28
CA VAL A 43 19.14 3.55 -13.07
C VAL A 43 19.08 2.02 -12.96
N LYS A 44 20.03 1.31 -13.57
CA LYS A 44 20.11 -0.15 -13.44
C LYS A 44 20.96 -0.51 -12.23
N ASN A 45 20.48 -1.46 -11.42
CA ASN A 45 21.13 -1.90 -10.18
C ASN A 45 21.51 -0.72 -9.27
N PRO A 46 20.55 0.14 -8.88
CA PRO A 46 20.83 1.26 -7.98
C PRO A 46 21.32 0.73 -6.63
N ASP A 47 22.22 1.47 -5.98
CA ASP A 47 22.51 1.28 -4.56
C ASP A 47 21.62 2.16 -3.67
N TYR A 48 21.71 2.01 -2.36
CA TYR A 48 20.92 2.81 -1.44
C TYR A 48 21.16 4.32 -1.56
N GLU A 49 22.38 4.76 -1.92
CA GLU A 49 22.70 6.20 -2.07
C GLU A 49 22.04 6.79 -3.31
N ASP A 50 22.05 6.06 -4.43
CA ASP A 50 21.35 6.39 -5.66
C ASP A 50 19.83 6.55 -5.45
N VAL A 51 19.25 5.80 -4.52
CA VAL A 51 17.80 5.85 -4.21
C VAL A 51 17.48 6.96 -3.21
N THR A 52 18.22 7.03 -2.10
CA THR A 52 17.93 8.00 -1.03
C THR A 52 18.17 9.45 -1.44
N THR A 53 19.06 9.70 -2.39
CA THR A 53 19.27 11.03 -2.99
C THR A 53 18.17 11.41 -4.00
N GLY A 54 17.32 10.45 -4.40
CA GLY A 54 16.31 10.61 -5.45
C GLY A 54 16.88 10.57 -6.87
N TYR A 55 18.20 10.47 -7.05
CA TYR A 55 18.85 10.49 -8.35
C TYR A 55 18.34 9.39 -9.28
N SER A 56 18.15 8.17 -8.77
CA SER A 56 17.77 7.01 -9.57
C SER A 56 16.30 6.97 -10.00
N GLY A 57 15.46 7.81 -9.39
CA GLY A 57 14.01 7.83 -9.57
C GLY A 57 13.28 6.56 -9.09
N HIS A 58 13.94 5.68 -8.33
CA HIS A 58 13.29 4.50 -7.78
C HIS A 58 12.42 4.83 -6.58
N TYR A 59 11.37 4.04 -6.40
CA TYR A 59 10.60 3.96 -5.19
C TYR A 59 11.25 2.95 -4.25
N GLU A 60 11.32 3.29 -2.97
CA GLU A 60 11.44 2.30 -1.90
C GLU A 60 10.20 1.40 -1.92
N SER A 61 10.42 0.10 -2.07
CA SER A 61 9.36 -0.87 -2.32
C SER A 61 9.58 -2.18 -1.59
N VAL A 62 8.49 -2.93 -1.42
CA VAL A 62 8.51 -4.33 -0.96
C VAL A 62 7.93 -5.25 -2.02
N GLN A 63 8.57 -6.40 -2.21
CA GLN A 63 8.02 -7.54 -2.94
C GLN A 63 7.47 -8.56 -1.95
N VAL A 64 6.17 -8.83 -2.03
CA VAL A 64 5.47 -9.82 -1.21
C VAL A 64 5.24 -11.07 -2.05
N ILE A 65 5.86 -12.17 -1.65
CA ILE A 65 5.63 -13.50 -2.27
C ILE A 65 4.55 -14.18 -1.44
N TYR A 66 3.47 -14.63 -2.07
CA TYR A 66 2.32 -15.20 -1.37
C TYR A 66 1.75 -16.44 -2.06
N ASP A 67 1.09 -17.28 -1.27
CA ASP A 67 0.33 -18.44 -1.72
C ASP A 67 -1.13 -18.04 -2.00
N PRO A 68 -1.56 -17.96 -3.28
CA PRO A 68 -2.92 -17.55 -3.63
C PRO A 68 -4.00 -18.53 -3.15
N ALA A 69 -3.64 -19.74 -2.69
CA ALA A 69 -4.61 -20.65 -2.05
C ALA A 69 -4.88 -20.29 -0.59
N LYS A 70 -4.08 -19.40 0.03
CA LYS A 70 -4.20 -19.03 1.44
C LYS A 70 -4.56 -17.57 1.66
N ILE A 71 -4.05 -16.69 0.80
CA ILE A 71 -4.30 -15.24 0.89
C ILE A 71 -4.48 -14.66 -0.51
N ASN A 72 -5.45 -13.77 -0.66
CA ASN A 72 -5.72 -13.14 -1.95
C ASN A 72 -5.00 -11.80 -2.07
N TYR A 73 -4.79 -11.36 -3.31
CA TYR A 73 -4.19 -10.05 -3.59
C TYR A 73 -4.98 -8.87 -2.98
N SER A 74 -6.30 -8.98 -2.87
CA SER A 74 -7.15 -7.98 -2.21
C SER A 74 -6.81 -7.81 -0.73
N ASP A 75 -6.45 -8.89 -0.04
CA ASP A 75 -6.10 -8.84 1.39
C ASP A 75 -4.76 -8.13 1.59
N LEU A 76 -3.82 -8.33 0.66
CA LEU A 76 -2.56 -7.60 0.63
C LEU A 76 -2.78 -6.10 0.36
N LEU A 77 -3.69 -5.75 -0.54
CA LEU A 77 -4.07 -4.35 -0.79
C LEU A 77 -4.71 -3.71 0.45
N ASP A 78 -5.61 -4.40 1.14
CA ASP A 78 -6.23 -3.89 2.37
C ASP A 78 -5.18 -3.62 3.46
N VAL A 79 -4.16 -4.47 3.58
CA VAL A 79 -3.02 -4.22 4.47
C VAL A 79 -2.20 -3.02 3.98
N PHE A 80 -1.88 -2.96 2.69
CA PHE A 80 -1.13 -1.84 2.11
C PHE A 80 -1.79 -0.49 2.41
N TRP A 81 -3.09 -0.34 2.11
CA TRP A 81 -3.83 0.90 2.34
C TRP A 81 -3.83 1.33 3.79
N ARG A 82 -3.92 0.37 4.73
CA ARG A 82 -3.89 0.64 6.18
C ARG A 82 -2.52 1.06 6.71
N GLN A 83 -1.46 0.94 5.93
CA GLN A 83 -0.10 1.29 6.35
C GLN A 83 0.39 2.64 5.80
N ILE A 84 -0.36 3.28 4.91
CA ILE A 84 0.06 4.50 4.20
C ILE A 84 -0.93 5.66 4.42
N ASP A 85 -0.48 6.88 4.17
CA ASP A 85 -1.34 8.00 3.78
C ASP A 85 -1.52 7.95 2.25
N PRO A 86 -2.69 7.52 1.74
CA PRO A 86 -2.91 7.39 0.31
C PRO A 86 -3.06 8.74 -0.41
N THR A 87 -3.09 9.85 0.32
CA THR A 87 -3.26 11.20 -0.23
C THR A 87 -1.97 12.00 -0.32
N ASP A 88 -0.86 11.47 0.21
CA ASP A 88 0.42 12.16 0.22
C ASP A 88 1.20 11.95 -1.09
N GLU A 89 1.28 13.01 -1.90
CA GLU A 89 1.98 13.04 -3.18
C GLU A 89 3.51 13.20 -3.06
N PHE A 90 4.03 13.59 -1.89
CA PHE A 90 5.42 14.07 -1.72
C PHE A 90 6.30 13.16 -0.86
N GLY A 91 5.79 11.98 -0.52
CA GLY A 91 6.47 10.99 0.32
C GLY A 91 5.81 10.83 1.70
N GLN A 92 5.91 9.64 2.27
CA GLN A 92 5.12 9.28 3.45
C GLN A 92 5.63 9.87 4.77
N PHE A 93 4.77 10.66 5.43
CA PHE A 93 4.96 11.13 6.80
C PHE A 93 6.25 11.96 7.01
N GLY A 94 7.17 11.53 7.85
CA GLY A 94 8.48 12.18 8.00
C GLY A 94 9.40 12.01 6.78
N ASP A 95 9.16 10.99 5.96
CA ASP A 95 10.01 10.66 4.81
C ASP A 95 9.54 11.41 3.57
N ARG A 96 10.40 12.25 2.99
CA ARG A 96 10.07 13.13 1.88
C ARG A 96 10.97 12.88 0.68
N GLY A 97 10.39 12.98 -0.51
CA GLY A 97 11.06 12.68 -1.78
C GLY A 97 10.32 11.62 -2.60
N ASP A 98 10.61 11.60 -3.90
CA ASP A 98 9.95 10.72 -4.87
C ASP A 98 10.10 9.23 -4.52
N GLN A 99 11.22 8.87 -3.90
CA GLN A 99 11.52 7.51 -3.45
C GLN A 99 10.58 7.02 -2.34
N TYR A 100 9.91 7.92 -1.63
CA TYR A 100 8.98 7.58 -0.56
C TYR A 100 7.51 7.75 -0.97
N ARG A 101 7.22 8.03 -2.24
CA ARG A 101 5.83 8.09 -2.74
C ARG A 101 5.18 6.72 -2.72
N THR A 102 3.86 6.72 -2.86
CA THR A 102 3.07 5.50 -2.84
C THR A 102 2.75 5.01 -4.25
N ALA A 103 2.92 3.71 -4.49
CA ALA A 103 2.57 3.09 -5.75
C ALA A 103 2.26 1.59 -5.57
N ILE A 104 1.34 1.09 -6.38
CA ILE A 104 1.03 -0.33 -6.55
C ILE A 104 1.56 -0.76 -7.91
N PHE A 105 2.51 -1.69 -7.91
CA PHE A 105 3.13 -2.23 -9.12
C PHE A 105 2.45 -3.56 -9.47
N TYR A 106 1.59 -3.54 -10.49
CA TYR A 106 0.85 -4.74 -10.92
C TYR A 106 1.70 -5.63 -11.83
N HIS A 107 1.65 -6.95 -11.61
CA HIS A 107 2.39 -7.95 -12.37
C HIS A 107 1.58 -8.55 -13.52
N ASP A 108 0.26 -8.44 -13.46
CA ASP A 108 -0.68 -8.88 -14.49
C ASP A 108 -1.95 -8.00 -14.50
N GLU A 109 -2.84 -8.25 -15.47
CA GLU A 109 -4.08 -7.49 -15.63
C GLU A 109 -5.08 -7.74 -14.49
N GLU A 110 -5.06 -8.91 -13.87
CA GLU A 110 -5.92 -9.21 -12.72
C GLU A 110 -5.56 -8.33 -11.53
N GLN A 111 -4.28 -8.25 -11.18
CA GLN A 111 -3.77 -7.35 -10.14
C GLN A 111 -4.10 -5.90 -10.46
N ARG A 112 -3.97 -5.47 -11.72
CA ARG A 112 -4.32 -4.10 -12.13
C ARG A 112 -5.78 -3.77 -11.84
N GLU A 113 -6.69 -4.66 -12.22
CA GLU A 113 -8.13 -4.45 -12.05
C GLU A 113 -8.55 -4.54 -10.57
N VAL A 114 -7.97 -5.46 -9.80
CA VAL A 114 -8.21 -5.56 -8.36
C VAL A 114 -7.65 -4.33 -7.62
N ALA A 115 -6.47 -3.85 -7.98
CA ALA A 115 -5.88 -2.63 -7.42
C ALA A 115 -6.77 -1.40 -7.68
N LYS A 116 -7.25 -1.22 -8.92
CA LYS A 116 -8.17 -0.11 -9.26
C LYS A 116 -9.47 -0.20 -8.47
N LYS A 117 -10.07 -1.39 -8.37
CA LYS A 117 -11.29 -1.59 -7.56
C LYS A 117 -11.04 -1.25 -6.08
N SER A 118 -9.88 -1.65 -5.53
CA SER A 118 -9.52 -1.31 -4.15
C SER A 118 -9.34 0.20 -3.93
N LYS A 119 -8.72 0.90 -4.89
CA LYS A 119 -8.57 2.36 -4.89
C LYS A 119 -9.93 3.05 -4.93
N ASN A 120 -10.79 2.67 -5.88
CA ASN A 120 -12.15 3.23 -6.00
C ASN A 120 -12.98 3.00 -4.73
N ARG A 121 -12.92 1.79 -4.16
CA ARG A 121 -13.57 1.51 -2.86
C ARG A 121 -13.08 2.47 -1.79
N LEU A 122 -11.79 2.77 -1.74
CA LEU A 122 -11.25 3.69 -0.75
C LEU A 122 -11.71 5.14 -0.95
N GLU A 123 -11.86 5.59 -2.21
CA GLU A 123 -12.44 6.89 -2.55
C GLU A 123 -13.91 6.98 -2.13
N GLU A 124 -14.71 5.94 -2.39
CA GLU A 124 -16.13 5.88 -2.03
C GLU A 124 -16.37 5.97 -0.51
N LEU A 125 -15.44 5.45 0.29
CA LEU A 125 -15.53 5.55 1.76
C LEU A 125 -15.37 6.99 2.28
N ASN A 126 -14.91 7.94 1.44
CA ASN A 126 -14.71 9.34 1.79
C ASN A 126 -13.93 9.54 3.10
N LEU A 127 -12.94 8.68 3.36
CA LEU A 127 -12.16 8.70 4.60
C LEU A 127 -11.17 9.87 4.66
N PHE A 128 -10.77 10.38 3.50
CA PHE A 128 -9.73 11.40 3.35
C PHE A 128 -10.29 12.66 2.69
N ASN A 129 -9.73 13.80 3.08
CA ASN A 129 -10.15 15.12 2.56
C ASN A 129 -9.52 15.46 1.20
N TYR A 130 -8.61 14.62 0.72
CA TYR A 130 -7.86 14.82 -0.51
C TYR A 130 -7.98 13.57 -1.40
N PRO A 131 -7.82 13.71 -2.73
CA PRO A 131 -7.82 12.57 -3.65
C PRO A 131 -6.71 11.55 -3.32
N ILE A 132 -6.92 10.30 -3.72
CA ILE A 132 -5.89 9.27 -3.57
C ILE A 132 -4.78 9.49 -4.62
N ALA A 133 -3.62 9.88 -4.12
CA ALA A 133 -2.38 10.11 -4.85
C ALA A 133 -1.68 8.81 -5.29
N THR A 134 -1.93 7.70 -4.61
CA THR A 134 -1.26 6.43 -4.89
C THR A 134 -1.45 5.98 -6.34
N GLU A 135 -0.34 5.75 -7.03
CA GLU A 135 -0.29 5.34 -8.42
C GLU A 135 -0.52 3.84 -8.58
N ILE A 136 -1.07 3.41 -9.72
CA ILE A 136 -1.20 2.00 -10.11
C ILE A 136 -0.48 1.84 -11.44
N ILE A 137 0.72 1.25 -11.40
CA ILE A 137 1.67 1.24 -12.52
C ILE A 137 2.16 -0.19 -12.81
N ALA A 138 2.55 -0.44 -14.06
CA ALA A 138 3.04 -1.76 -14.44
C ALA A 138 4.35 -2.08 -13.69
N ALA A 139 4.48 -3.31 -13.21
CA ALA A 139 5.71 -3.77 -12.57
C ALA A 139 6.93 -3.54 -13.48
N GLN A 140 7.98 -2.98 -12.89
CA GLN A 140 9.28 -2.72 -13.51
C GLN A 140 10.32 -3.65 -12.88
N PRO A 141 11.57 -3.69 -13.39
CA PRO A 141 12.64 -4.43 -12.72
C PRO A 141 12.71 -4.07 -11.23
N PHE A 142 12.82 -5.10 -10.40
CA PHE A 142 12.96 -4.96 -8.96
C PHE A 142 14.39 -5.31 -8.55
N TYR A 143 15.04 -4.39 -7.86
CA TYR A 143 16.39 -4.56 -7.34
C TYR A 143 16.31 -4.78 -5.84
N LYS A 144 16.70 -5.96 -5.38
CA LYS A 144 16.74 -6.29 -3.96
C LYS A 144 17.71 -5.35 -3.24
N ALA A 145 17.25 -4.72 -2.17
CA ALA A 145 18.08 -3.89 -1.30
C ALA A 145 19.11 -4.73 -0.54
N GLU A 146 20.16 -4.09 -0.06
CA GLU A 146 21.27 -4.69 0.67
C GLU A 146 20.80 -5.50 1.89
N GLU A 147 21.55 -6.55 2.26
CA GLU A 147 21.14 -7.50 3.31
C GLU A 147 20.86 -6.86 4.69
N HIS A 148 21.49 -5.72 4.97
CA HIS A 148 21.27 -5.01 6.24
C HIS A 148 19.90 -4.32 6.31
N HIS A 149 19.26 -4.06 5.16
CA HIS A 149 17.90 -3.53 5.05
C HIS A 149 16.81 -4.61 5.14
N GLN A 150 17.17 -5.87 4.92
CA GLN A 150 16.21 -6.99 4.98
C GLN A 150 15.86 -7.33 6.42
N ASN A 151 14.56 -7.46 6.73
CA ASN A 151 14.05 -7.72 8.08
C ASN A 151 14.56 -6.71 9.13
N TYR A 152 14.68 -5.44 8.74
CA TYR A 152 15.23 -4.39 9.60
C TYR A 152 14.50 -4.28 10.95
N TYR A 153 13.17 -4.40 10.95
CA TYR A 153 12.34 -4.38 12.17
C TYR A 153 12.77 -5.43 13.21
N ALA A 154 13.24 -6.59 12.77
CA ALA A 154 13.68 -7.68 13.63
C ALA A 154 15.15 -7.55 14.03
N LYS A 155 16.01 -7.13 13.10
CA LYS A 155 17.47 -7.01 13.33
C LYS A 155 17.84 -5.79 14.19
N ASN A 156 17.08 -4.70 14.07
CA ASN A 156 17.36 -3.41 14.71
C ASN A 156 16.12 -2.88 15.45
N SER A 157 15.47 -3.73 16.24
CA SER A 157 14.15 -3.44 16.85
C SER A 157 14.09 -2.12 17.61
N GLY A 158 15.08 -1.81 18.45
CA GLY A 158 15.08 -0.55 19.22
C GLY A 158 15.15 0.70 18.34
N HIS A 159 15.94 0.68 17.27
CA HIS A 159 15.99 1.80 16.32
C HIS A 159 14.70 1.88 15.49
N TYR A 160 14.19 0.74 15.04
CA TYR A 160 12.95 0.65 14.29
C TYR A 160 11.74 1.18 15.08
N GLU A 161 11.59 0.79 16.36
CA GLU A 161 10.50 1.27 17.22
C GLU A 161 10.56 2.78 17.42
N PHE A 162 11.77 3.33 17.67
CA PHE A 162 11.96 4.77 17.79
C PHE A 162 11.60 5.50 16.50
N TYR A 163 12.07 4.99 15.36
CA TYR A 163 11.78 5.55 14.05
C TYR A 163 10.29 5.50 13.70
N LYS A 164 9.63 4.35 13.90
CA LYS A 164 8.19 4.17 13.62
C LYS A 164 7.36 5.20 14.39
N LYS A 165 7.65 5.37 15.68
CA LYS A 165 7.00 6.37 16.54
C LYS A 165 7.31 7.81 16.12
N GLY A 166 8.55 8.10 15.73
CA GLY A 166 8.98 9.43 15.31
C GLY A 166 8.56 9.84 13.89
N SER A 167 8.27 8.87 13.03
CA SER A 167 7.94 9.11 11.62
C SER A 167 6.59 9.79 11.40
N GLY A 168 5.66 9.69 12.36
CA GLY A 168 4.27 10.12 12.20
C GLY A 168 3.35 9.08 11.55
N ARG A 169 3.89 7.95 11.07
CA ARG A 169 3.10 6.84 10.49
C ARG A 169 2.11 6.25 11.50
N GLU A 170 2.59 5.92 12.69
CA GLU A 170 1.75 5.29 13.73
C GLU A 170 0.59 6.20 14.14
N ASP A 171 0.88 7.49 14.37
CA ASP A 171 -0.13 8.50 14.73
C ASP A 171 -1.19 8.64 13.64
N PHE A 172 -0.76 8.70 12.37
CA PHE A 172 -1.69 8.75 11.25
C PHE A 172 -2.55 7.49 11.19
N ILE A 173 -1.96 6.30 11.28
CA ILE A 173 -2.70 5.04 11.17
C ILE A 173 -3.75 4.95 12.27
N ASN A 174 -3.38 5.27 13.51
CA ASN A 174 -4.32 5.28 14.63
C ASN A 174 -5.47 6.27 14.41
N LYS A 175 -5.19 7.44 13.85
CA LYS A 175 -6.21 8.46 13.57
C LYS A 175 -7.12 8.11 12.39
N ALA A 176 -6.54 7.62 11.30
CA ALA A 176 -7.26 7.35 10.05
C ALA A 176 -8.06 6.05 10.15
N TRP A 177 -7.50 5.02 10.79
CA TRP A 177 -8.01 3.65 10.77
C TRP A 177 -8.51 3.16 12.14
N GLY A 178 -8.16 3.83 13.24
CA GLY A 178 -8.52 3.38 14.60
C GLY A 178 -10.02 3.26 14.86
N ASN A 179 -10.86 3.97 14.11
CA ASN A 179 -12.33 3.93 14.22
C ASN A 179 -13.01 3.41 12.93
N ILE A 180 -12.29 2.63 12.11
CA ILE A 180 -12.87 2.23 10.81
C ILE A 180 -14.07 1.30 10.97
N ASP A 181 -14.12 0.47 12.00
CA ASP A 181 -15.26 -0.40 12.25
C ASP A 181 -16.54 0.41 12.55
N GLU A 182 -16.43 1.49 13.34
CA GLU A 182 -17.53 2.43 13.59
C GLU A 182 -17.99 3.14 12.30
N LYS A 183 -17.05 3.61 11.47
CA LYS A 183 -17.37 4.26 10.18
C LYS A 183 -17.99 3.29 9.18
N LEU A 184 -17.57 2.02 9.16
CA LEU A 184 -18.14 0.99 8.28
C LEU A 184 -19.56 0.63 8.72
N GLU A 185 -19.85 0.61 10.02
CA GLU A 185 -21.22 0.48 10.55
C GLU A 185 -22.11 1.66 10.11
N GLU A 186 -21.64 2.91 10.28
CA GLU A 186 -22.38 4.12 9.84
C GLU A 186 -22.67 4.11 8.32
N LEU A 187 -21.70 3.72 7.50
CA LEU A 187 -21.85 3.63 6.04
C LEU A 187 -22.85 2.53 5.62
N ASN A 188 -22.87 1.41 6.33
CA ASN A 188 -23.82 0.34 6.09
C ASN A 188 -25.24 0.73 6.51
N GLU A 189 -25.42 1.44 7.63
CA GLU A 189 -26.71 2.00 8.03
C GLU A 189 -27.22 3.04 7.02
N HIS A 190 -26.34 3.93 6.54
CA HIS A 190 -26.70 4.93 5.55
C HIS A 190 -27.11 4.30 4.20
N ARG A 191 -26.36 3.28 3.71
CA ARG A 191 -26.75 2.52 2.50
C ARG A 191 -28.05 1.76 2.69
N PHE A 192 -28.30 1.19 3.87
CA PHE A 192 -29.56 0.50 4.18
C PHE A 192 -30.76 1.47 4.17
N LEU A 193 -30.59 2.68 4.71
CA LEU A 193 -31.64 3.70 4.71
C LEU A 193 -31.97 4.22 3.30
N VAL A 194 -30.97 4.47 2.46
CA VAL A 194 -31.15 4.92 1.07
C VAL A 194 -31.86 3.84 0.22
N THR A 195 -31.52 2.57 0.42
CA THR A 195 -32.10 1.45 -0.36
C THR A 195 -33.52 1.04 0.08
N GLN A 196 -33.89 1.21 1.35
CA GLN A 196 -35.23 0.85 1.86
C GLN A 196 -36.25 2.00 1.75
N LYS A 197 -35.81 3.27 1.74
CA LYS A 197 -36.73 4.42 1.75
C LYS A 197 -37.08 5.02 0.39
N ASN A 198 -36.54 4.50 -0.73
CA ASN A 198 -36.73 5.10 -2.06
C ASN A 198 -36.36 6.61 -2.07
N GLU A 199 -35.43 7.02 -1.21
CA GLU A 199 -34.94 8.40 -1.18
C GLU A 199 -33.90 8.56 -2.30
N THR A 200 -34.24 9.36 -3.30
CA THR A 200 -33.33 9.71 -4.39
C THR A 200 -32.14 10.47 -3.81
N GLU A 201 -30.91 10.04 -4.11
CA GLU A 201 -29.70 10.78 -3.78
C GLU A 201 -29.82 12.23 -4.24
N LYS A 202 -29.39 13.18 -3.40
CA LYS A 202 -29.43 14.60 -3.75
C LYS A 202 -28.60 14.81 -5.02
N PRO A 203 -29.13 15.47 -6.06
CA PRO A 203 -28.39 15.66 -7.30
C PRO A 203 -27.11 16.46 -7.05
N TYR A 204 -25.98 15.89 -7.46
CA TYR A 204 -24.69 16.56 -7.48
C TYR A 204 -24.79 17.84 -8.33
N LYS A 205 -24.42 18.97 -7.73
CA LYS A 205 -24.47 20.30 -8.34
C LYS A 205 -23.17 20.59 -9.08
N TYR A 206 -23.00 20.03 -10.27
CA TYR A 206 -22.00 20.49 -11.25
C TYR A 206 -22.58 20.48 -12.66
N TRP A 207 -23.47 21.42 -12.94
CA TRP A 207 -23.70 21.95 -14.29
C TRP A 207 -24.09 23.42 -14.13
N ASP A 208 -23.10 24.30 -14.30
CA ASP A 208 -23.30 25.68 -14.79
C ASP A 208 -21.99 26.17 -15.40
N ASN A 209 -21.90 25.94 -16.72
CA ASN A 209 -21.27 26.72 -17.81
C ASN A 209 -20.49 25.86 -18.80
#